data_AF-A0A3D1J9L3-F1
#
_entry.id   AF-A0A3D1J9L3-F1
#
_cell.length_a   1.000
_cell.length_b   1.000
_cell.length_c   1.000
_cell.angle_alpha   90.00
_cell.angle_beta   90.00
_cell.angle_gamma   90.00
#
_symmetry.space_group_name_H-M   'P 1'
#
loop_
_entity.id
_entity.type
_entity.pdbx_description
1 polymer ?
#
loop_
_entity_poly.entity_id
_entity_poly.type
_entity_poly.pdbx_seq_one_letter_code
_entity_poly.pdbx_strand_id
1 'polypeptide(L)'
;MENNIVDKLNAYQHGFSQTETAYHCLYCTAAFNKEEIYPHGGHFFTAYNRIKTHIADTHGGPIAGLLAQSKEQTGLSESQQEILQLFAEGLKDAVIAQRLGISTSTVRNHRFKLKEKQRQALVFLSIMSLLQDTPEDTPHKGATMIDDRYAITADERKKIIATYFDEAG
;
A
#
# COMPACT_ATOMS: atom_id res chain seq x y z
N MET A 1 15.60 -2.60 -6.41
CA MET A 1 14.40 -3.36 -5.96
C MET A 1 13.24 -2.79 -6.74
N GLU A 2 12.73 -3.52 -7.72
CA GLU A 2 11.64 -3.04 -8.59
C GLU A 2 10.42 -2.71 -7.73
N ASN A 3 10.11 -1.41 -7.65
CA ASN A 3 9.00 -0.90 -6.88
C ASN A 3 7.72 -1.03 -7.71
N ASN A 4 7.31 -2.27 -8.00
CA ASN A 4 6.15 -2.50 -8.84
C ASN A 4 4.87 -2.10 -8.09
N ILE A 5 4.26 -1.00 -8.53
CA ILE A 5 2.99 -0.49 -7.99
C ILE A 5 1.89 -1.56 -8.03
N VAL A 6 1.92 -2.45 -9.03
CA VAL A 6 0.96 -3.55 -9.18
C VAL A 6 1.09 -4.53 -8.01
N ASP A 7 2.32 -4.87 -7.61
CA ASP A 7 2.55 -5.80 -6.50
C ASP A 7 2.13 -5.21 -5.16
N LYS A 8 2.39 -3.91 -4.95
CA LYS A 8 1.89 -3.19 -3.77
C LYS A 8 0.36 -3.14 -3.73
N LEU A 9 -0.28 -2.86 -4.87
CA LEU A 9 -1.74 -2.85 -4.95
C LEU A 9 -2.32 -4.24 -4.64
N ASN A 10 -1.72 -5.30 -5.19
CA ASN A 10 -2.11 -6.67 -4.89
C ASN A 10 -1.96 -7.00 -3.39
N ALA A 11 -0.88 -6.55 -2.75
CA ALA A 11 -0.70 -6.74 -1.31
C ALA A 11 -1.84 -6.09 -0.50
N TYR A 12 -2.19 -4.83 -0.80
CA TYR A 12 -3.30 -4.15 -0.13
C TYR A 12 -4.67 -4.78 -0.41
N GLN A 13 -4.91 -5.31 -1.61
CA GLN A 13 -6.15 -6.01 -1.94
C GLN A 13 -6.33 -7.31 -1.14
N HIS A 14 -5.22 -7.99 -0.82
CA HIS A 14 -5.26 -9.21 -0.01
C HIS A 14 -5.11 -8.95 1.49
N GLY A 15 -4.53 -7.81 1.88
CA GLY A 15 -4.28 -7.40 3.26
C GLY A 15 -3.00 -7.97 3.89
N PHE A 16 -2.11 -8.56 3.08
CA PHE A 16 -0.80 -9.05 3.54
C PHE A 16 0.29 -8.81 2.50
N SER A 17 1.52 -8.71 2.97
CA SER A 17 2.73 -8.84 2.15
C SER A 17 3.39 -10.20 2.39
N GLN A 18 4.34 -10.57 1.54
CA GLN A 18 5.13 -11.79 1.71
C GLN A 18 6.61 -11.50 1.55
N THR A 19 7.41 -12.19 2.36
CA THR A 19 8.85 -12.33 2.21
C THR A 19 9.16 -13.74 1.71
N GLU A 20 10.44 -14.09 1.59
CA GLU A 20 10.85 -15.45 1.29
C GLU A 20 10.34 -16.44 2.35
N THR A 21 10.40 -16.05 3.63
CA THR A 21 10.16 -16.94 4.78
C THR A 21 8.79 -16.80 5.41
N ALA A 22 8.07 -15.69 5.23
CA ALA A 22 6.82 -15.45 5.96
C ALA A 22 5.78 -14.64 5.18
N TYR A 23 4.53 -14.69 5.66
CA TYR A 23 3.47 -13.75 5.33
C TYR A 23 3.28 -12.76 6.47
N HIS A 24 3.09 -11.48 6.16
CA HIS A 24 2.94 -10.40 7.13
C HIS A 24 1.62 -9.67 6.94
N CYS A 25 0.84 -9.51 8.01
CA CYS A 25 -0.36 -8.69 7.98
C CYS A 25 0.02 -7.22 7.72
N LEU A 26 -0.77 -6.53 6.89
CA LEU A 26 -0.56 -5.10 6.64
C LEU A 26 -1.18 -4.20 7.71
N TYR A 27 -2.02 -4.74 8.59
CA TYR A 27 -2.83 -3.97 9.54
C TYR A 27 -2.41 -4.15 11.00
N CYS A 28 -1.56 -5.14 11.30
CA CYS A 28 -1.03 -5.39 12.63
C CYS A 28 0.33 -6.11 12.56
N THR A 29 0.89 -6.48 13.72
CA THR A 29 2.20 -7.11 13.82
C THR A 29 2.21 -8.62 13.54
N ALA A 30 1.07 -9.22 13.19
CA ALA A 30 0.98 -10.66 12.96
C ALA A 30 1.79 -11.09 11.72
N ALA A 31 2.54 -12.17 11.87
CA ALA A 31 3.29 -12.81 10.81
C ALA A 31 3.22 -14.33 10.93
N PHE A 32 3.29 -15.02 9.79
CA PHE A 32 3.21 -16.47 9.72
C PHE A 32 4.35 -16.99 8.84
N ASN A 33 5.34 -17.63 9.47
CA ASN A 33 6.41 -18.38 8.82
C ASN A 33 5.85 -19.51 7.95
N LYS A 34 6.32 -19.60 6.70
CA LYS A 34 5.88 -20.54 5.65
C LYS A 34 6.22 -21.99 5.94
N GLU A 35 7.22 -22.25 6.77
CA GLU A 35 7.66 -23.61 7.12
C GLU A 35 6.85 -24.20 8.29
N GLU A 36 6.02 -23.39 8.95
CA GLU A 36 5.22 -23.78 10.10
C GLU A 36 3.77 -24.11 9.72
N ILE A 37 3.14 -24.94 10.54
CA ILE A 37 1.72 -25.28 10.47
C ILE A 37 1.01 -24.75 11.71
N TYR A 38 -0.09 -24.03 11.49
CA TYR A 38 -0.77 -23.26 12.53
C TYR A 38 -2.12 -23.90 12.89
N PRO A 39 -2.34 -24.24 14.18
CA PRO A 39 -3.65 -24.64 14.65
C PRO A 39 -4.58 -23.41 14.74
N HIS A 40 -5.81 -23.54 14.22
CA HIS A 40 -6.87 -22.52 14.35
C HIS A 40 -8.24 -23.18 14.20
N GLY A 41 -9.16 -22.91 15.13
CA GLY A 41 -10.54 -23.44 15.05
C GLY A 41 -10.64 -24.97 14.95
N GLY A 42 -9.71 -25.72 15.57
CA GLY A 42 -9.69 -27.19 15.51
C GLY A 42 -9.10 -27.77 14.22
N HIS A 43 -8.62 -26.93 13.31
CA HIS A 43 -7.95 -27.34 12.07
C HIS A 43 -6.49 -26.88 12.04
N PHE A 44 -5.72 -27.44 11.12
CA PHE A 44 -4.33 -27.05 10.86
C PHE A 44 -4.22 -26.37 9.51
N PHE A 45 -3.59 -25.20 9.47
CA PHE A 45 -3.45 -24.38 8.29
C PHE A 45 -1.99 -24.16 7.92
N THR A 46 -1.71 -24.11 6.61
CA THR A 46 -0.46 -23.52 6.11
C THR A 46 -0.40 -22.03 6.44
N ALA A 47 0.80 -21.45 6.44
CA ALA A 47 0.98 -20.01 6.66
C ALA A 47 0.11 -19.14 5.75
N TYR A 48 -0.02 -19.52 4.47
CA TYR A 48 -0.86 -18.81 3.49
C TYR A 48 -2.35 -18.81 3.87
N ASN A 49 -2.89 -19.95 4.28
CA ASN A 49 -4.29 -19.99 4.71
C ASN A 49 -4.45 -19.30 6.07
N ARG A 50 -3.45 -19.40 6.95
CA ARG A 50 -3.49 -18.77 8.27
C ARG A 50 -3.50 -17.25 8.21
N ILE A 51 -2.75 -16.64 7.29
CA ILE A 51 -2.80 -15.17 7.09
C ILE A 51 -4.16 -14.73 6.53
N LYS A 52 -4.75 -15.50 5.60
CA LYS A 52 -6.08 -15.20 5.07
C LYS A 52 -7.17 -15.29 6.14
N THR A 53 -7.15 -16.33 6.97
CA THR A 53 -8.11 -16.44 8.09
C THR A 53 -7.85 -15.38 9.15
N HIS A 54 -6.59 -15.04 9.45
CA HIS A 54 -6.27 -13.92 10.34
C HIS A 54 -6.90 -12.61 9.87
N ILE A 55 -6.77 -12.27 8.58
CA ILE A 55 -7.33 -11.03 8.02
C ILE A 55 -8.85 -11.04 8.06
N ALA A 56 -9.48 -12.17 7.74
CA ALA A 56 -10.94 -12.31 7.85
C ALA A 56 -11.42 -12.15 9.30
N ASP A 57 -10.83 -12.89 10.24
CA ASP A 57 -11.32 -12.99 11.62
C ASP A 57 -10.95 -11.76 12.47
N THR A 58 -9.77 -11.18 12.25
CA THR A 58 -9.24 -10.09 13.09
C THR A 58 -9.57 -8.71 12.53
N HIS A 59 -9.61 -8.59 11.20
CA HIS A 59 -9.78 -7.30 10.53
C HIS A 59 -11.09 -7.20 9.73
N GLY A 60 -11.92 -8.25 9.70
CA GLY A 60 -13.17 -8.25 8.92
C GLY A 60 -12.93 -8.31 7.41
N GLY A 61 -11.76 -8.80 7.00
CA GLY A 61 -11.33 -8.83 5.60
C GLY A 61 -10.51 -7.59 5.19
N PRO A 62 -10.00 -7.57 3.94
CA PRO A 62 -9.07 -6.53 3.50
C PRO A 62 -9.68 -5.12 3.46
N ILE A 63 -10.94 -5.00 3.02
CA ILE A 63 -11.62 -3.70 2.93
C ILE A 63 -11.82 -3.10 4.33
N ALA A 64 -12.32 -3.89 5.28
CA ALA A 64 -12.52 -3.43 6.65
C ALA A 64 -11.17 -3.09 7.31
N GLY A 65 -10.12 -3.90 7.10
CA GLY A 65 -8.76 -3.60 7.55
C GLY A 65 -8.20 -2.28 7.00
N LEU A 66 -8.41 -2.00 5.71
CA LEU A 66 -8.03 -0.74 5.07
C LEU A 66 -8.82 0.46 5.61
N LEU A 67 -10.13 0.31 5.80
CA LEU A 67 -11.00 1.39 6.29
C LEU A 67 -10.74 1.71 7.77
N ALA A 68 -10.24 0.75 8.55
CA ALA A 68 -9.85 0.94 9.95
C ALA A 68 -8.48 1.64 10.13
N GLN A 69 -7.71 1.83 9.05
CA GLN A 69 -6.44 2.56 9.10
C GLN A 69 -6.66 4.05 9.38
N SER A 70 -5.61 4.76 9.80
CA SER A 70 -5.71 6.17 10.16
C SER A 70 -5.97 7.08 8.94
N LYS A 71 -6.40 8.32 9.19
CA LYS A 71 -6.58 9.33 8.14
C LYS A 71 -5.26 9.63 7.41
N GLU A 72 -4.13 9.59 8.10
CA GLU A 72 -2.80 9.82 7.54
C GLU A 72 -2.42 8.72 6.54
N GLN A 73 -2.82 7.48 6.82
CA GLN A 73 -2.56 6.35 5.93
C GLN A 73 -3.52 6.31 4.73
N THR A 74 -4.81 6.56 4.95
CA THR A 74 -5.84 6.41 3.91
C THR A 74 -6.11 7.68 3.11
N GLY A 75 -5.83 8.85 3.69
CA GLY A 75 -6.25 10.15 3.17
C GLY A 75 -7.78 10.34 3.15
N LEU A 76 -8.53 9.55 3.92
CA LEU A 76 -9.99 9.61 4.02
C LEU A 76 -10.42 10.34 5.30
N SER A 77 -11.48 11.15 5.21
CA SER A 77 -12.15 11.65 6.43
C SER A 77 -12.96 10.53 7.08
N GLU A 78 -13.29 10.68 8.37
CA GLU A 78 -14.16 9.73 9.09
C GLU A 78 -15.49 9.51 8.37
N SER A 79 -16.12 10.59 7.89
CA SER A 79 -17.35 10.51 7.09
C SER A 79 -17.19 9.76 5.76
N GLN A 80 -16.00 9.79 5.15
CA GLN A 80 -15.69 9.02 3.95
C GLN A 80 -15.47 7.54 4.28
N GLN A 81 -14.81 7.24 5.42
CA GLN A 81 -14.63 5.86 5.89
C GLN A 81 -15.98 5.21 6.21
N GLU A 82 -16.83 5.90 6.98
CA GLU A 82 -18.15 5.41 7.36
C GLU A 82 -19.02 5.09 6.14
N ILE A 83 -19.09 5.99 5.15
CA ILE A 83 -19.90 5.74 3.97
C ILE A 83 -19.32 4.63 3.07
N LEU A 84 -17.99 4.50 2.99
CA LEU A 84 -17.33 3.41 2.27
C LEU A 84 -17.59 2.05 2.94
N GLN A 85 -17.65 2.00 4.27
CA GLN A 85 -18.02 0.80 5.02
C GLN A 85 -19.44 0.35 4.67
N LEU A 86 -20.40 1.29 4.63
CA LEU A 86 -21.78 1.00 4.21
C LEU A 86 -21.89 0.58 2.73
N PHE A 87 -21.00 1.09 1.87
CA PHE A 87 -20.90 0.61 0.49
C PHE A 87 -20.35 -0.81 0.40
N ALA A 88 -19.37 -1.17 1.24
CA ALA A 88 -18.79 -2.50 1.30
C ALA A 88 -19.81 -3.55 1.78
N GLU A 89 -20.75 -3.16 2.66
CA GLU A 89 -21.90 -3.98 3.08
C GLU A 89 -22.94 -4.20 1.95
N GLY A 90 -22.79 -3.56 0.78
CA GLY A 90 -23.70 -3.73 -0.36
C GLY A 90 -25.08 -3.07 -0.17
N LEU A 91 -25.20 -2.12 0.77
CA LEU A 91 -26.47 -1.48 1.09
C LEU A 91 -26.95 -0.56 -0.04
N LYS A 92 -28.28 -0.49 -0.20
CA LYS A 92 -28.93 0.44 -1.13
C LYS A 92 -28.83 1.88 -0.62
N ASP A 93 -28.73 2.83 -1.55
CA ASP A 93 -28.56 4.26 -1.22
C ASP A 93 -29.64 4.81 -0.26
N ALA A 94 -30.88 4.33 -0.35
CA ALA A 94 -31.96 4.73 0.55
C ALA A 94 -31.70 4.30 2.01
N VAL A 95 -31.14 3.10 2.22
CA VAL A 95 -30.79 2.58 3.54
C VAL A 95 -29.61 3.35 4.12
N ILE A 96 -28.61 3.64 3.28
CA ILE A 96 -27.43 4.43 3.67
C ILE A 96 -27.84 5.85 4.07
N ALA A 97 -28.70 6.48 3.26
CA ALA A 97 -29.26 7.81 3.53
C ALA A 97 -29.96 7.85 4.89
N GLN A 98 -30.80 6.85 5.18
CA GLN A 98 -31.48 6.73 6.46
C GLN A 98 -30.51 6.54 7.62
N ARG A 99 -29.52 5.65 7.50
CA ARG A 99 -28.53 5.38 8.58
C ARG A 99 -27.70 6.62 8.92
N LEU A 100 -27.29 7.38 7.90
CA LEU A 100 -26.44 8.56 8.07
C LEU A 100 -27.21 9.87 8.29
N GLY A 101 -28.54 9.86 8.23
CA GLY A 101 -29.35 11.07 8.35
C GLY A 101 -29.14 12.07 7.20
N ILE A 102 -28.80 11.60 6.00
CA ILE A 102 -28.55 12.43 4.81
C ILE A 102 -29.53 12.10 3.69
N SER A 103 -29.59 12.94 2.67
CA SER A 103 -30.45 12.67 1.51
C SER A 103 -29.86 11.57 0.60
N THR A 104 -30.73 10.89 -0.16
CA THR A 104 -30.30 9.90 -1.16
C THR A 104 -29.47 10.52 -2.29
N SER A 105 -29.69 11.80 -2.61
CA SER A 105 -28.83 12.53 -3.57
C SER A 105 -27.44 12.81 -2.99
N THR A 106 -27.33 13.06 -1.68
CA THR A 106 -26.04 13.19 -0.98
C THR A 106 -25.24 11.89 -1.07
N VAL A 107 -25.86 10.73 -0.85
CA VAL A 107 -25.20 9.41 -1.00
C VAL A 107 -24.68 9.20 -2.42
N ARG A 108 -25.51 9.49 -3.44
CA ARG A 108 -25.10 9.43 -4.85
C ARG A 108 -23.93 10.35 -5.17
N ASN A 109 -23.92 11.56 -4.60
CA ASN A 109 -22.81 12.50 -4.74
C ASN A 109 -21.51 11.96 -4.11
N HIS A 110 -21.59 11.32 -2.93
CA HIS A 110 -20.42 10.65 -2.35
C HIS A 110 -19.87 9.55 -3.27
N ARG A 111 -20.72 8.70 -3.84
CA ARG A 111 -20.27 7.67 -4.81
C ARG A 111 -19.52 8.28 -5.99
N PHE A 112 -20.08 9.34 -6.57
CA PHE A 112 -19.47 10.05 -7.70
C PHE A 112 -18.11 10.64 -7.31
N LYS A 113 -18.04 11.39 -6.21
CA LYS A 113 -16.79 12.01 -5.74
C LYS A 113 -15.72 11.00 -5.37
N LEU A 114 -16.09 9.87 -4.77
CA LEU A 114 -15.14 8.81 -4.40
C LEU A 114 -14.61 8.08 -5.64
N LYS A 115 -15.46 7.81 -6.64
CA LYS A 115 -15.01 7.25 -7.93
C LYS A 115 -14.08 8.22 -8.67
N GLU A 116 -14.37 9.52 -8.63
CA GLU A 116 -13.50 10.52 -9.22
C GLU A 116 -12.16 10.61 -8.47
N LYS A 117 -12.17 10.55 -7.13
CA LYS A 117 -10.95 10.46 -6.31
C LYS A 117 -10.12 9.21 -6.65
N GLN A 118 -10.77 8.06 -6.88
CA GLN A 118 -10.08 6.84 -7.32
C GLN A 118 -9.39 7.04 -8.69
N ARG A 119 -10.08 7.66 -9.65
CA ARG A 119 -9.52 7.97 -10.98
C ARG A 119 -8.31 8.92 -10.87
N GLN A 120 -8.42 9.95 -10.03
CA GLN A 120 -7.35 10.91 -9.77
C GLN A 120 -6.16 10.25 -9.07
N ALA A 121 -6.40 9.37 -8.10
CA ALA A 121 -5.35 8.63 -7.41
C ALA A 121 -4.55 7.75 -8.38
N LEU A 122 -5.21 7.08 -9.33
CA LEU A 122 -4.53 6.31 -10.36
C LEU A 122 -3.60 7.18 -11.21
N VAL A 123 -4.08 8.32 -11.71
CA VAL A 123 -3.27 9.27 -12.49
C VAL A 123 -2.09 9.79 -11.66
N PHE A 124 -2.34 10.17 -10.41
CA PHE A 124 -1.30 10.65 -9.50
C PHE A 124 -0.24 9.59 -9.24
N LEU A 125 -0.64 8.34 -8.95
CA LEU A 125 0.30 7.24 -8.77
C LEU A 125 1.16 7.00 -10.01
N SER A 126 0.58 7.09 -11.21
CA SER A 126 1.33 6.99 -12.47
C SER A 126 2.38 8.10 -12.60
N ILE A 127 2.01 9.36 -12.28
CA ILE A 127 2.96 10.48 -12.29
C ILE A 127 4.10 10.22 -11.29
N MET A 128 3.77 9.81 -10.06
CA MET A 128 4.77 9.55 -9.03
C MET A 128 5.70 8.39 -9.38
N SER A 129 5.19 7.37 -10.07
CA SER A 129 6.01 6.26 -10.57
C SER A 129 7.05 6.74 -11.57
N LEU A 130 6.64 7.55 -12.55
CA LEU A 130 7.52 8.06 -13.60
C LEU A 130 8.62 8.99 -13.05
N LEU A 131 8.31 9.74 -11.99
CA LEU A 131 9.29 10.59 -11.31
C LEU A 131 10.33 9.79 -10.52
N GLN A 132 10.04 8.56 -10.09
CA GLN A 132 11.01 7.71 -9.40
C GLN A 132 12.04 7.09 -10.36
N ASP A 133 11.69 6.99 -11.65
CA ASP A 133 12.57 6.45 -12.70
C ASP A 133 13.53 7.50 -13.28
N THR A 134 13.53 8.74 -12.77
CA THR A 134 14.58 9.70 -13.14
C THR A 134 15.88 9.34 -12.44
N PRO A 135 16.98 9.05 -13.15
CA PRO A 135 18.26 8.78 -12.51
C PRO A 135 18.65 9.96 -11.62
N GLU A 136 18.95 9.67 -10.35
CA GLU A 136 19.59 10.59 -9.43
C GLU A 136 21.01 10.89 -9.92
N ASP A 137 21.13 11.72 -10.95
CA ASP A 137 22.36 12.38 -11.37
C ASP A 137 22.00 13.78 -11.86
N THR A 138 21.41 14.58 -10.97
CA THR A 138 21.33 16.02 -11.22
C THR A 138 22.44 16.71 -10.43
N PRO A 139 23.41 17.36 -11.12
CA PRO A 139 24.41 18.18 -10.45
C PRO A 139 23.71 19.26 -9.61
N HIS A 140 24.25 19.52 -8.43
CA HIS A 140 23.76 20.55 -7.52
C HIS A 140 23.67 21.92 -8.22
N LYS A 141 22.66 22.73 -7.85
CA LYS A 141 22.46 24.08 -8.39
C LYS A 141 23.68 24.95 -8.05
N GLY A 142 24.52 25.19 -9.06
CA GLY A 142 25.80 25.91 -8.95
C GLY A 142 26.93 25.28 -9.76
N ALA A 143 26.75 24.07 -10.30
CA ALA A 143 27.74 23.43 -11.16
C ALA A 143 27.86 24.13 -12.52
N THR A 144 28.96 24.85 -12.73
CA THR A 144 29.26 25.58 -13.98
C THR A 144 29.95 24.73 -15.05
N MET A 145 30.42 23.54 -14.70
CA MET A 145 30.96 22.54 -15.64
C MET A 145 30.34 21.17 -15.38
N ILE A 146 29.44 20.77 -16.28
CA ILE A 146 28.88 19.42 -16.35
C ILE A 146 29.70 18.70 -17.44
N ASP A 147 30.65 17.86 -17.04
CA ASP A 147 31.46 17.03 -17.96
C ASP A 147 31.47 15.55 -17.52
N ASP A 148 32.20 14.72 -18.26
CA ASP A 148 32.34 13.26 -18.09
C ASP A 148 32.73 12.81 -16.66
N ARG A 149 33.19 13.71 -15.78
CA ARG A 149 33.48 13.40 -14.36
C ARG A 149 32.23 13.06 -13.54
N TYR A 150 31.05 13.47 -13.99
CA TYR A 150 29.77 13.05 -13.37
C TYR A 150 29.27 11.71 -13.92
N ALA A 151 29.83 11.23 -15.04
CA ALA A 151 29.45 9.95 -15.64
C ALA A 151 30.25 8.79 -15.01
N ILE A 152 30.14 8.59 -13.69
CA ILE A 152 30.68 7.40 -13.05
C ILE A 152 29.76 6.21 -13.38
N THR A 153 30.33 5.18 -13.98
CA THR A 153 29.59 3.94 -14.24
C THR A 153 29.33 3.18 -12.93
N ALA A 154 28.28 2.36 -12.89
CA ALA A 154 27.92 1.59 -11.68
C ALA A 154 29.07 0.71 -11.15
N ASP A 155 29.96 0.25 -12.04
CA ASP A 155 31.12 -0.57 -11.70
C ASP A 155 32.27 0.26 -11.11
N GLU A 156 32.47 1.49 -11.57
CA GLU A 156 33.44 2.43 -10.98
C GLU A 156 32.99 2.85 -9.58
N ARG A 157 31.68 3.06 -9.38
CA ARG A 157 31.12 3.35 -8.07
C ARG A 157 31.37 2.23 -7.06
N LYS A 158 31.18 0.97 -7.47
CA LYS A 158 31.48 -0.21 -6.62
C LYS A 158 32.95 -0.27 -6.24
N LYS A 159 33.86 -0.01 -7.19
CA LYS A 159 35.30 0.03 -6.91
C LYS A 159 35.66 1.15 -5.94
N ILE A 160 35.09 2.33 -6.09
CA ILE A 160 35.36 3.48 -5.20
C ILE A 160 34.91 3.15 -3.77
N ILE A 161 33.70 2.62 -3.60
CA ILE A 161 33.20 2.23 -2.27
C ILE A 161 34.10 1.18 -1.64
N ALA A 162 34.48 0.14 -2.38
CA ALA A 162 35.37 -0.91 -1.87
C ALA A 162 36.80 -0.42 -1.55
N THR A 163 37.23 0.68 -2.15
CA THR A 163 38.59 1.22 -1.98
C THR A 163 38.67 2.23 -0.83
N TYR A 164 37.60 2.99 -0.58
CA TYR A 164 37.61 4.13 0.34
C TYR A 164 36.68 4.01 1.55
N PHE A 165 35.84 2.97 1.61
CA PHE A 165 35.00 2.67 2.76
C PHE A 165 35.26 1.22 3.19
N ASP A 166 35.79 1.03 4.40
CA ASP A 166 35.85 -0.26 5.09
C ASP A 166 34.76 -0.33 6.18
N GLU A 167 34.62 -1.47 6.88
CA GLU A 167 33.51 -1.72 7.83
C GLU A 167 33.44 -0.72 9.01
N ALA A 168 34.42 0.18 9.15
CA ALA A 168 34.45 1.23 10.17
C ALA A 168 34.03 2.63 9.65
N GLY A 169 33.82 2.80 8.34
CA GLY A 169 33.38 4.07 7.73
C GLY A 169 34.47 4.77 6.93
#